data_AF-A0A0F9EXZ8-F1
#
_entry.id   AF-A0A0F9EXZ8-F1
#
_cell.length_a   1.000
_cell.length_b   1.000
_cell.length_c   1.000
_cell.angle_alpha   90.00
_cell.angle_beta   90.00
_cell.angle_gamma   90.00
#
_symmetry.space_group_name_H-M   'P 1'
#
loop_
_entity.id
_entity.type
_entity.pdbx_description
1 polymer ?
#
loop_
_entity_poly.entity_id
_entity_poly.type
_entity_poly.pdbx_seq_one_letter_code
_entity_poly.pdbx_strand_id
1 'polypeptide(L)'
;MAKRPEVITKLKEISSRIDVNVPWDRITINRWRPDTCGCSIEQWFDDDADPRVVLYASILDTCPEHAVSAQGEVLWNTLRRENSRKNTALRIIEDETDLATREGATWAFTSDHLPGSDERVLEITIPGTTGPKRTAVQADTDIQFGVGSVVVT
;
A
#
# COMPACT_ATOMS: atom_id res chain seq x y z
N MET A 1 10.87 19.50 0.23
CA MET A 1 10.55 19.42 1.68
C MET A 1 9.95 20.74 2.13
N ALA A 2 8.61 20.87 2.14
CA ALA A 2 7.87 21.99 2.76
C ALA A 2 6.35 21.65 2.79
N LYS A 3 5.89 20.79 3.72
CA LYS A 3 4.46 20.55 4.00
C LYS A 3 4.13 20.25 5.49
N ARG A 4 5.13 20.24 6.39
CA ARG A 4 4.94 19.88 7.81
C ARG A 4 3.92 20.75 8.58
N PRO A 5 3.83 22.08 8.38
CA PRO A 5 2.92 22.92 9.18
C PRO A 5 1.43 22.64 8.91
N GLU A 6 1.07 22.36 7.65
CA GLU A 6 -0.32 22.12 7.24
C GLU A 6 -0.83 20.76 7.76
N VAL A 7 0.03 19.74 7.77
CA VAL A 7 -0.30 18.43 8.34
C VAL A 7 -0.57 18.57 9.84
N ILE A 8 0.31 19.25 10.59
CA ILE A 8 0.12 19.47 12.04
C ILE A 8 -1.18 20.23 12.34
N THR A 9 -1.57 21.18 11.48
CA THR A 9 -2.81 21.95 11.68
C THR A 9 -4.05 21.10 11.49
N LYS A 10 -4.09 20.27 10.43
CA LYS A 10 -5.18 19.30 10.23
C LYS A 10 -5.25 18.26 11.37
N LEU A 11 -4.11 17.84 11.90
CA LEU A 11 -4.06 16.90 13.02
C LEU A 11 -4.73 17.49 14.29
N LYS A 12 -4.54 18.78 14.57
CA LYS A 12 -5.20 19.45 15.69
C LYS A 12 -6.72 19.57 15.52
N GLU A 13 -7.19 19.77 14.29
CA GLU A 13 -8.63 19.79 14.00
C GLU A 13 -9.27 18.41 14.17
N ILE A 14 -8.59 17.35 13.74
CA ILE A 14 -9.09 15.97 13.89
C ILE A 14 -9.06 15.54 15.36
N SER A 15 -7.98 15.82 16.09
CA SER A 15 -7.89 15.48 17.52
C SER A 15 -8.92 16.22 18.38
N SER A 16 -9.39 17.39 17.94
CA SER A 16 -10.46 18.12 18.64
C SER A 16 -11.84 17.46 18.51
N ARG A 17 -12.01 16.52 17.56
CA ARG A 17 -13.27 15.82 17.28
C ARG A 17 -13.34 14.41 17.85
N ILE A 18 -12.20 13.87 18.29
CA ILE A 18 -12.12 12.52 18.86
C ILE A 18 -11.58 12.69 20.28
N ASP A 19 -12.33 12.25 21.28
CA ASP A 19 -12.06 12.42 22.71
C ASP A 19 -10.91 11.50 23.18
N VAL A 20 -9.75 11.63 22.54
CA VAL A 20 -8.56 10.80 22.75
C VAL A 20 -7.41 11.70 23.17
N ASN A 21 -7.12 11.70 24.47
CA ASN A 21 -5.87 12.21 25.01
C ASN A 21 -4.71 11.28 24.60
N VAL A 22 -4.37 11.25 23.32
CA VAL A 22 -3.20 10.52 22.83
C VAL A 22 -2.00 11.48 22.84
N PRO A 23 -0.93 11.14 23.55
CA PRO A 23 0.31 11.89 23.52
C PRO A 23 0.85 12.01 22.08
N TRP A 24 1.19 13.24 21.65
CA TRP A 24 1.63 13.54 20.27
C TRP A 24 2.93 12.84 19.86
N ASP A 25 3.73 12.39 20.82
CA ASP A 25 4.93 11.58 20.64
C ASP A 25 4.64 10.13 20.21
N ARG A 26 3.38 9.68 20.26
CA ARG A 26 2.93 8.35 19.83
C ARG A 26 2.40 8.31 18.38
N ILE A 27 2.44 9.43 17.65
CA ILE A 27 1.99 9.48 16.27
C ILE A 27 3.15 9.08 15.34
N THR A 28 3.03 7.91 14.72
CA THR A 28 3.94 7.49 13.65
C THR A 28 3.30 7.69 12.28
N ILE A 29 3.90 8.56 11.46
CA ILE A 29 3.53 8.65 10.04
C ILE A 29 4.27 7.54 9.32
N ASN A 30 3.56 6.45 9.05
CA ASN A 30 4.10 5.34 8.29
C ASN A 30 3.80 5.55 6.80
N ARG A 31 4.86 5.49 5.98
CA ARG A 31 4.70 5.24 4.56
C ARG A 31 4.66 3.73 4.36
N TRP A 32 3.73 3.25 3.54
CA TRP A 32 3.70 1.85 3.16
C TRP A 32 5.05 1.47 2.54
N ARG A 33 5.60 0.32 2.93
CA ARG A 33 6.78 -0.27 2.29
C ARG A 33 6.41 -1.66 1.74
N PRO A 34 6.67 -1.94 0.46
CA PRO A 34 7.23 -1.03 -0.55
C PRO A 34 6.32 0.18 -0.85
N ASP A 35 6.96 1.33 -1.10
CA ASP A 35 6.29 2.60 -1.41
C ASP A 35 5.82 2.54 -2.86
N THR A 36 4.67 1.92 -3.05
CA THR A 36 4.20 1.52 -4.39
C THR A 36 3.08 2.41 -4.91
N CYS A 37 2.62 3.35 -4.10
CA CYS A 37 1.78 4.46 -4.54
C CYS A 37 2.13 5.67 -3.68
N GLY A 38 2.02 6.89 -4.24
CA GLY A 38 2.33 8.12 -3.50
C GLY A 38 1.35 8.45 -2.36
N CYS A 39 0.43 7.56 -2.02
CA CYS A 39 -0.54 7.76 -0.96
C CYS A 39 0.16 7.74 0.41
N SER A 40 -0.10 8.76 1.21
CA SER A 40 0.39 8.85 2.58
C SER A 40 -0.74 8.57 3.54
N ILE A 41 -0.54 7.63 4.44
CA ILE A 41 -1.48 7.34 5.52
C ILE A 41 -0.83 7.63 6.86
N GLU A 42 -1.66 7.98 7.82
CA GLU A 42 -1.30 8.04 9.23
C GLU A 42 -1.91 6.82 9.91
N GLN A 43 -1.16 6.19 10.80
CA GLN A 43 -1.65 5.06 11.58
C GLN A 43 -1.25 5.25 13.03
N TRP A 44 -2.17 4.94 13.93
CA TRP A 44 -1.93 4.91 15.37
C TRP A 44 -1.94 3.47 15.81
N PHE A 45 -0.93 3.03 16.55
CA PHE A 45 -0.81 1.67 17.04
C PHE A 45 -1.04 1.63 18.54
N ASP A 46 -1.53 0.49 19.02
CA ASP A 46 -1.68 0.22 20.45
C ASP A 46 -0.35 -0.24 21.04
N ASP A 47 0.56 0.69 21.30
CA ASP A 47 1.87 0.35 21.87
C ASP A 47 1.79 -0.24 23.29
N ASP A 48 0.67 -0.03 23.99
CA ASP A 48 0.49 -0.47 25.37
C ASP A 48 0.00 -1.94 25.45
N ALA A 49 -0.84 -2.39 24.51
CA ALA A 49 -1.34 -3.77 24.46
C ALA A 49 -0.69 -4.64 23.38
N ASP A 50 -0.64 -4.16 22.13
CA ASP A 50 -0.02 -4.86 21.00
C ASP A 50 0.31 -3.85 19.88
N PRO A 51 1.60 -3.52 19.66
CA PRO A 51 2.03 -2.51 18.69
C PRO A 51 1.75 -2.90 17.23
N ARG A 52 1.13 -4.07 16.99
CA ARG A 52 0.65 -4.49 15.67
C ARG A 52 -0.82 -4.11 15.43
N VAL A 53 -1.56 -3.74 16.47
CA VAL A 53 -2.96 -3.35 16.39
C VAL A 53 -3.06 -1.87 16.04
N VAL A 54 -3.67 -1.58 14.89
CA VAL A 54 -3.95 -0.20 14.46
C VAL A 54 -5.23 0.27 15.14
N LEU A 55 -5.12 1.28 16.01
CA LEU A 55 -6.24 1.92 16.71
C LEU A 55 -6.97 2.92 15.82
N TYR A 56 -6.23 3.65 15.00
CA TYR A 56 -6.77 4.67 14.10
C TYR A 56 -5.94 4.73 12.84
N ALA A 57 -6.58 5.06 11.71
CA ALA A 57 -5.85 5.42 10.52
C ALA A 57 -6.57 6.50 9.72
N SER A 58 -5.79 7.41 9.16
CA SER A 58 -6.27 8.49 8.29
C SER A 58 -5.48 8.52 7.00
N ILE A 59 -6.11 9.00 5.92
CA ILE A 59 -5.43 9.22 4.64
C ILE A 59 -5.03 10.68 4.61
N LEU A 60 -3.71 10.94 4.57
CA LEU A 60 -3.14 12.28 4.60
C LEU A 60 -3.02 12.87 3.19
N ASP A 61 -2.64 12.06 2.22
CA ASP A 61 -2.46 12.44 0.82
C ASP A 61 -2.79 11.24 -0.09
N THR A 62 -3.36 11.51 -1.26
CA THR A 62 -3.67 10.50 -2.27
C THR A 62 -2.88 10.76 -3.54
N CYS A 63 -2.41 9.69 -4.19
CA CYS A 63 -1.87 9.80 -5.54
C CYS A 63 -3.00 10.09 -6.54
N PRO A 64 -2.69 10.56 -7.77
CA PRO A 64 -3.71 10.84 -8.78
C PRO A 64 -4.66 9.67 -9.07
N GLU A 65 -4.18 8.43 -9.00
CA GLU A 65 -5.01 7.23 -9.20
C GLU A 65 -6.05 7.03 -8.09
N HIS A 66 -5.68 7.31 -6.84
CA HIS A 66 -6.58 7.18 -5.69
C HIS A 66 -7.38 8.46 -5.41
N ALA A 67 -6.95 9.60 -5.94
CA ALA A 67 -7.66 10.87 -5.81
C ALA A 67 -9.01 10.87 -6.55
N VAL A 68 -9.14 10.07 -7.60
CA VAL A 68 -10.40 9.90 -8.36
C VAL A 68 -11.30 8.80 -7.80
N SER A 69 -10.85 8.08 -6.77
CA SER A 69 -11.59 6.97 -6.16
C SER A 69 -12.64 7.46 -5.15
N ALA A 70 -13.49 6.54 -4.67
CA ALA A 70 -14.41 6.80 -3.56
C ALA A 70 -13.67 7.37 -2.33
N GLN A 71 -14.35 8.16 -1.49
CA GLN A 71 -13.76 8.79 -0.29
C GLN A 71 -14.03 7.97 1.00
N GLY A 72 -13.30 8.29 2.07
CA GLY A 72 -13.54 7.72 3.40
C GLY A 72 -13.19 6.23 3.50
N GLU A 73 -14.10 5.43 4.05
CA GLU A 73 -13.87 4.00 4.33
C GLU A 73 -13.58 3.18 3.08
N VAL A 74 -14.24 3.50 1.95
CA VAL A 74 -14.02 2.78 0.69
C VAL A 74 -12.59 2.99 0.20
N LEU A 75 -12.09 4.24 0.26
CA LEU A 75 -10.71 4.55 -0.10
C LEU A 75 -9.72 3.79 0.78
N TRP A 76 -9.97 3.77 2.08
CA TRP A 76 -9.14 3.10 3.05
C TRP A 76 -9.06 1.59 2.79
N ASN A 77 -10.21 0.94 2.57
CA ASN A 77 -10.27 -0.48 2.29
C ASN A 77 -9.56 -0.83 0.97
N THR A 78 -9.73 0.00 -0.06
CA THR A 78 -9.01 -0.13 -1.33
C THR A 78 -7.51 -0.04 -1.13
N LEU A 79 -7.01 1.03 -0.48
CA LEU A 79 -5.58 1.20 -0.21
C LEU A 79 -5.01 0.05 0.62
N ARG A 80 -5.72 -0.41 1.65
CA ARG A 80 -5.29 -1.51 2.51
C ARG A 80 -5.14 -2.80 1.71
N ARG A 81 -6.13 -3.15 0.89
CA ARG A 81 -6.14 -4.37 0.07
C ARG A 81 -5.02 -4.32 -0.97
N GLU A 82 -4.91 -3.20 -1.68
CA GLU A 82 -3.94 -2.99 -2.73
C GLU A 82 -2.49 -3.05 -2.21
N ASN A 83 -2.20 -2.37 -1.09
CA ASN A 83 -0.87 -2.43 -0.49
C ASN A 83 -0.57 -3.81 0.09
N SER A 84 -1.53 -4.50 0.70
CA SER A 84 -1.35 -5.88 1.16
C SER A 84 -0.95 -6.82 0.01
N ARG A 85 -1.64 -6.72 -1.13
CA ARG A 85 -1.30 -7.49 -2.34
C ARG A 85 0.12 -7.22 -2.79
N LYS A 86 0.53 -5.95 -2.86
CA LYS A 86 1.88 -5.56 -3.27
C LYS A 86 2.96 -6.04 -2.31
N ASN A 87 2.73 -5.96 -0.99
CA ASN A 87 3.67 -6.47 0.01
C ASN A 87 3.89 -7.98 -0.13
N THR A 88 2.82 -8.73 -0.36
CA THR A 88 2.89 -10.17 -0.56
C THR A 88 3.56 -10.52 -1.89
N ALA A 89 3.25 -9.80 -2.97
CA ALA A 89 3.91 -9.98 -4.26
C ALA A 89 5.42 -9.64 -4.19
N LEU A 90 5.82 -8.63 -3.39
CA LEU A 90 7.24 -8.36 -3.15
C LEU A 90 7.93 -9.56 -2.50
N ARG A 91 7.32 -10.21 -1.50
CA ARG A 91 7.92 -11.40 -0.87
C ARG A 91 8.14 -12.53 -1.87
N ILE A 92 7.15 -12.77 -2.74
CA ILE A 92 7.27 -13.77 -3.82
C ILE A 92 8.47 -13.43 -4.73
N ILE A 93 8.61 -12.16 -5.12
CA ILE A 93 9.77 -11.73 -5.92
C ILE A 93 11.07 -11.92 -5.15
N GLU A 94 11.11 -11.62 -3.85
CA GLU A 94 12.29 -11.82 -3.00
C GLU A 94 12.68 -13.30 -2.87
N ASP A 95 11.70 -14.21 -2.91
CA ASP A 95 11.93 -15.66 -2.84
C ASP A 95 12.42 -16.22 -4.19
N GLU A 96 11.89 -15.71 -5.31
CA GLU A 96 12.16 -16.23 -6.67
C GLU A 96 13.29 -15.51 -7.43
N THR A 97 13.69 -14.32 -6.97
CA THR A 97 14.68 -13.47 -7.65
C THR A 97 15.83 -13.08 -6.74
N ASP A 98 16.95 -12.67 -7.33
CA ASP A 98 18.07 -12.15 -6.53
C ASP A 98 17.74 -10.72 -6.07
N LEU A 99 18.27 -10.30 -4.92
CA LEU A 99 18.02 -8.96 -4.36
C LEU A 99 18.31 -7.82 -5.36
N ALA A 100 19.20 -8.01 -6.33
CA ALA A 100 19.51 -7.01 -7.36
C ALA A 100 18.34 -6.78 -8.33
N THR A 101 17.48 -7.77 -8.56
CA THR A 101 16.29 -7.64 -9.42
C THR A 101 15.14 -6.87 -8.75
N ARG A 102 15.19 -6.70 -7.42
CA ARG A 102 14.23 -5.87 -6.66
C ARG A 102 14.44 -4.37 -6.90
N GLU A 103 15.70 -3.93 -6.96
CA GLU A 103 16.05 -2.51 -7.11
C GLU A 103 15.75 -2.05 -8.53
N GLY A 104 14.53 -1.54 -8.73
CA GLY A 104 14.06 -1.06 -10.04
C GLY A 104 12.70 -1.63 -10.45
N ALA A 105 12.14 -2.57 -9.67
CA ALA A 105 10.80 -3.05 -9.94
C ALA A 105 9.77 -1.90 -9.84
N THR A 106 8.94 -1.74 -10.87
CA THR A 106 7.85 -0.76 -10.88
C THR A 106 6.52 -1.46 -10.64
N TRP A 107 5.60 -0.76 -9.96
CA TRP A 107 4.35 -1.31 -9.47
C TRP A 107 3.23 -0.35 -9.81
N ALA A 108 2.22 -0.80 -10.55
CA ALA A 108 1.08 0.02 -10.93
C ALA A 108 -0.21 -0.79 -10.79
N PHE A 109 -1.28 -0.14 -10.34
CA PHE A 109 -2.61 -0.74 -10.47
C PHE A 109 -3.26 -0.19 -11.73
N THR A 110 -3.66 -1.07 -12.63
CA THR A 110 -4.31 -0.67 -13.88
C THR A 110 -5.68 -0.05 -13.60
N SER A 111 -6.22 0.70 -14.56
CA SER A 111 -7.65 1.05 -14.53
C SER A 111 -8.57 -0.16 -14.69
N ASP A 112 -8.04 -1.26 -15.25
CA ASP A 112 -8.78 -2.48 -15.49
C ASP A 112 -9.05 -3.23 -14.19
N HIS A 113 -10.23 -3.82 -14.12
CA HIS A 113 -10.71 -4.58 -12.98
C HIS A 113 -10.84 -6.06 -13.34
N LEU A 114 -10.67 -6.93 -12.35
CA LEU A 114 -10.90 -8.35 -12.53
C LEU A 114 -12.36 -8.63 -12.90
N PRO A 115 -12.64 -9.62 -13.77
CA PRO A 115 -14.00 -9.94 -14.18
C PRO A 115 -14.92 -10.21 -12.98
N GLY A 116 -15.97 -9.40 -12.82
CA GLY A 116 -16.93 -9.54 -11.72
C GLY A 116 -16.43 -9.05 -10.36
N SER A 117 -15.37 -8.23 -10.31
CA SER A 117 -14.79 -7.71 -9.08
C SER A 117 -14.45 -6.22 -9.19
N ASP A 118 -14.47 -5.51 -8.06
CA ASP A 118 -13.99 -4.12 -7.94
C ASP A 118 -12.48 -4.05 -7.65
N GLU A 119 -11.76 -5.13 -7.93
CA GLU A 119 -10.32 -5.21 -7.72
C GLU A 119 -9.55 -4.91 -9.00
N ARG A 120 -8.65 -3.94 -8.92
CA ARG A 120 -7.73 -3.59 -10.00
C ARG A 120 -6.63 -4.64 -10.17
N VAL A 121 -6.14 -4.79 -11.39
CA VAL A 121 -4.98 -5.66 -11.68
C VAL A 121 -3.70 -4.96 -11.22
N LEU A 122 -2.83 -5.70 -10.53
CA LEU A 122 -1.50 -5.22 -10.17
C LEU A 122 -0.51 -5.58 -11.29
N GLU A 123 0.00 -4.58 -11.99
CA GLU A 123 1.13 -4.75 -12.91
C GLU A 123 2.45 -4.54 -12.17
N ILE A 124 3.36 -5.49 -12.38
CA ILE A 124 4.72 -5.47 -11.86
C ILE A 124 5.66 -5.58 -13.05
N THR A 125 6.59 -4.65 -13.18
CA THR A 125 7.68 -4.76 -14.15
C THR A 125 8.97 -4.99 -13.40
N ILE A 126 9.69 -6.07 -13.71
CA ILE A 126 10.94 -6.44 -13.03
C ILE A 126 12.10 -6.31 -14.02
N PRO A 127 12.88 -5.22 -13.99
CA PRO A 127 13.98 -5.01 -14.94
C PRO A 127 14.99 -6.16 -14.90
N GLY A 128 15.37 -6.67 -16.07
CA GLY A 128 16.41 -7.69 -16.20
C GLY A 128 16.00 -9.10 -15.77
N THR A 129 14.74 -9.33 -15.39
CA THR A 129 14.26 -10.67 -15.08
C THR A 129 14.20 -11.55 -16.34
N THR A 130 14.63 -12.81 -16.21
CA THR A 130 14.64 -13.77 -17.32
C THR A 130 13.29 -14.47 -17.45
N GLY A 131 13.03 -15.07 -18.62
CA GLY A 131 11.79 -15.83 -18.88
C GLY A 131 11.43 -16.82 -17.75
N PRO A 132 12.35 -17.71 -17.32
CA PRO A 132 12.06 -18.67 -16.24
C PRO A 132 11.71 -18.02 -14.90
N LYS A 133 12.48 -17.00 -14.46
CA LYS A 133 12.20 -16.29 -13.19
C LYS A 133 10.86 -15.55 -13.24
N ARG A 134 10.56 -14.87 -14.35
CA ARG A 134 9.27 -14.20 -14.54
C ARG A 134 8.11 -15.18 -14.47
N THR A 135 8.25 -16.33 -15.13
CA THR A 135 7.23 -17.38 -15.12
C THR A 135 7.02 -17.95 -13.73
N ALA A 136 8.08 -18.11 -12.92
CA ALA A 136 7.95 -18.54 -11.53
C ALA A 136 7.20 -17.52 -10.68
N VAL A 137 7.62 -16.25 -10.71
CA VAL A 137 6.91 -15.16 -9.98
C VAL A 137 5.45 -15.08 -10.42
N GLN A 138 5.16 -15.14 -11.73
CA GLN A 138 3.78 -15.12 -12.23
C GLN A 138 2.98 -16.29 -11.67
N ALA A 139 3.50 -17.51 -11.73
CA ALA A 139 2.82 -18.71 -11.24
C ALA A 139 2.50 -18.61 -9.74
N ASP A 140 3.44 -18.14 -8.92
CA ASP A 140 3.22 -18.00 -7.48
C ASP A 140 2.23 -16.88 -7.16
N THR A 141 2.27 -15.78 -7.91
CA THR A 141 1.25 -14.72 -7.75
C THR A 141 -0.14 -15.19 -8.19
N ASP A 142 -0.25 -16.01 -9.23
CA ASP A 142 -1.52 -16.60 -9.66
C ASP A 142 -2.08 -17.58 -8.62
N ILE A 143 -1.22 -18.36 -7.95
CA ILE A 143 -1.61 -19.23 -6.83
C ILE A 143 -2.12 -18.39 -5.65
N GLN A 144 -1.40 -17.31 -5.33
CA GLN A 144 -1.67 -16.50 -4.13
C GLN A 144 -2.90 -15.58 -4.28
N PHE A 145 -3.18 -15.08 -5.47
CA PHE A 145 -4.21 -14.05 -5.70
C PHE A 145 -5.26 -14.44 -6.75
N GLY A 146 -5.10 -15.57 -7.43
CA GLY A 146 -5.87 -15.94 -8.60
C GLY A 146 -5.28 -15.39 -9.90
N VAL A 147 -5.55 -16.11 -10.98
CA VAL A 147 -5.01 -15.80 -12.32
C VAL A 147 -5.41 -14.40 -12.78
N GLY A 148 -4.43 -13.62 -13.20
CA GLY A 148 -4.64 -12.27 -13.75
C GLY A 148 -4.82 -11.17 -12.70
N SER A 149 -4.84 -11.51 -11.40
CA SER A 149 -4.84 -10.52 -10.31
C SER A 149 -3.54 -9.74 -10.21
N VAL A 150 -2.45 -10.37 -10.65
CA VAL A 150 -1.11 -9.79 -10.79
C VAL A 150 -0.58 -10.16 -12.16
N VAL A 151 0.01 -9.20 -12.86
CA VAL A 151 0.67 -9.42 -14.15
C VAL A 151 2.12 -9.00 -14.04
N VAL A 152 3.02 -9.96 -14.25
CA VAL A 152 4.48 -9.74 -14.18
C VAL A 152 5.02 -9.59 -15.61
N THR A 153 5.67 -8.45 -15.85
CA THR A 153 6.22 -8.05 -17.16
C THR A 153 7.73 -8.06 -17.16
#